data_AF-A0A7V1Q4A4-F1
#
_entry.id   AF-A0A7V1Q4A4-F1
#
_cell.length_a   1.000
_cell.length_b   1.000
_cell.length_c   1.000
_cell.angle_alpha   90.00
_cell.angle_beta   90.00
_cell.angle_gamma   90.00
#
_symmetry.space_group_name_H-M   'P 1'
#
loop_
_entity.id
_entity.type
_entity.pdbx_description
1 polymer ?
#
loop_
_entity_poly.entity_id
_entity_poly.type
_entity_poly.pdbx_seq_one_letter_code
_entity_poly.pdbx_strand_id
1 'polypeptide(L)' 'MMSILVIEAEYDGKVLIPKEPLNLPVGTRVSLSLHVQQDVEERLQKLHALWRYAEEHAVDAPALDNEALRRENLYEDRL' A
#
# COMPACT_ATOMS: atom_id res chain seq x y z
N MET A 1 13.40 13.19 -28.44
CA MET A 1 13.09 12.76 -27.06
C MET A 1 11.58 12.73 -26.93
N MET A 2 10.99 11.62 -26.49
CA MET A 2 9.56 11.59 -26.14
C MET A 2 9.40 12.31 -24.79
N SER A 3 8.78 13.48 -24.80
CA SER A 3 8.40 14.20 -23.60
C SER A 3 7.13 13.56 -23.02
N ILE A 4 7.24 12.98 -21.83
CA ILE A 4 6.08 12.50 -21.08
C ILE A 4 5.48 13.72 -20.36
N LEU A 5 4.26 14.10 -20.75
CA LEU A 5 3.49 15.15 -20.07
C LEU A 5 2.66 14.52 -18.96
N VAL A 6 2.96 14.85 -17.71
CA VAL A 6 2.19 14.42 -16.53
C VAL A 6 1.25 15.55 -16.14
N ILE A 7 -0.02 15.23 -15.95
CA ILE A 7 -1.08 16.20 -15.71
C ILE A 7 -1.82 15.79 -14.44
N GLU A 8 -2.08 16.76 -13.56
CA GLU A 8 -2.96 16.54 -12.43
C GLU A 8 -4.42 16.71 -12.84
N ALA A 9 -5.25 15.75 -12.46
CA ALA A 9 -6.68 15.77 -12.71
C ALA A 9 -7.45 15.28 -11.49
N GLU A 10 -8.65 15.82 -11.30
CA GLU A 10 -9.59 15.39 -10.27
C GLU A 10 -10.66 14.48 -10.90
N TYR A 11 -11.08 13.46 -10.17
CA TYR A 11 -12.13 12.54 -10.60
C TYR A 11 -13.48 12.98 -10.01
N ASP A 12 -14.42 13.36 -10.87
CA ASP A 12 -15.76 13.83 -10.45
C ASP A 12 -16.78 12.70 -10.22
N GLY A 13 -16.35 11.44 -10.34
CA GLY A 13 -17.22 10.27 -10.30
C GLY A 13 -17.59 9.71 -11.68
N LYS A 14 -17.23 10.39 -12.77
CA LYS A 14 -17.49 9.95 -14.16
C LYS A 14 -16.35 10.26 -15.13
N VAL A 15 -15.71 11.42 -15.00
CA VAL A 15 -14.64 11.92 -15.87
C VAL A 15 -13.47 12.45 -15.05
N LEU A 16 -12.29 12.49 -15.68
CA LEU A 16 -11.12 13.17 -15.15
C LEU A 16 -11.09 14.61 -15.65
N ILE A 17 -11.16 15.56 -14.72
CA ILE A 17 -11.11 17.00 -14.99
C ILE A 17 -9.69 17.48 -14.71
N PRO A 18 -8.91 17.88 -15.72
CA PRO A 18 -7.56 18.39 -15.50
C PRO A 18 -7.62 19.71 -14.72
N LYS A 19 -6.68 19.89 -13.79
CA LYS A 19 -6.58 21.14 -12.99
C LYS A 19 -6.21 22.35 -13.83
N GLU A 20 -5.51 22.11 -14.94
CA GLU A 20 -5.10 23.13 -15.90
C GLU A 20 -5.69 22.83 -17.29
N PRO A 21 -6.02 23.86 -18.08
CA PRO A 21 -6.51 23.67 -19.45
C PRO A 21 -5.50 22.90 -20.30
N LEU A 22 -5.99 21.83 -20.93
CA LEU A 22 -5.14 20.93 -21.69
C LEU A 22 -5.52 20.94 -23.16
N ASN A 23 -4.55 21.18 -24.04
CA ASN A 23 -4.75 21.13 -25.48
C ASN A 23 -4.26 19.79 -26.03
N LEU A 24 -5.07 18.74 -25.86
CA LEU A 24 -4.83 17.43 -26.47
C LEU A 24 -5.79 17.18 -27.63
N PRO A 25 -5.30 16.61 -28.75
CA PRO A 25 -6.16 16.16 -29.84
C PRO A 25 -7.15 15.08 -29.38
N VAL A 26 -8.34 15.10 -29.98
CA VAL A 26 -9.32 14.03 -29.75
C VAL A 26 -8.76 12.70 -30.24
N GLY A 27 -8.88 11.66 -29.42
CA GLY A 27 -8.37 10.31 -29.72
C GLY A 27 -6.92 10.06 -29.30
N THR A 28 -6.24 11.04 -28.70
CA THR A 28 -4.92 10.82 -28.10
C THR A 28 -5.01 9.81 -26.96
N ARG A 29 -4.16 8.78 -27.01
CA ARG A 29 -4.02 7.80 -25.93
C ARG A 29 -3.23 8.40 -24.79
N VAL A 30 -3.74 8.25 -23.58
CA VAL A 30 -3.08 8.70 -22.34
C VAL A 30 -2.90 7.51 -21.41
N SER A 31 -1.86 7.56 -20.57
CA SER A 31 -1.66 6.63 -19.46
C SER A 31 -2.18 7.28 -18.18
N LEU A 32 -2.81 6.48 -17.33
CA LEU A 32 -3.48 6.95 -16.12
C LEU A 32 -2.78 6.32 -14.91
N SER A 33 -2.27 7.15 -14.01
CA SER A 33 -1.62 6.73 -12.77
C SER A 33 -2.43 7.25 -11.58
N LEU A 34 -2.94 6.33 -10.75
CA LEU A 34 -3.72 6.67 -9.57
C LEU A 34 -2.81 6.70 -8.34
N HIS A 35 -2.69 7.86 -7.72
CA HIS A 35 -2.00 8.01 -6.44
C HIS A 35 -3.03 8.04 -5.32
N VAL A 36 -3.32 6.87 -4.75
CA VAL A 36 -4.18 6.76 -3.57
C VAL A 36 -3.32 7.08 -2.34
N GLN A 37 -3.52 8.28 -1.77
CA GLN A 37 -3.01 8.56 -0.44
C GLN A 37 -3.88 7.79 0.54
N GLN A 38 -3.41 6.62 0.98
CA GLN A 38 -3.98 5.98 2.15
C GLN A 38 -3.76 6.90 3.34
N ASP A 39 -4.83 7.22 4.06
CA ASP A 39 -4.74 8.04 5.26
C ASP A 39 -3.81 7.34 6.26
N VAL A 40 -2.66 7.97 6.52
CA VAL A 40 -1.63 7.43 7.42
C VAL A 40 -2.23 7.22 8.81
N GLU A 41 -3.21 8.06 9.18
CA GLU A 41 -3.92 7.98 10.45
C GLU A 41 -4.79 6.71 10.51
N GLU A 42 -5.54 6.39 9.45
CA GLU A 42 -6.34 5.16 9.39
C GLU A 42 -5.46 3.90 9.48
N ARG A 43 -4.29 3.93 8.85
CA ARG A 43 -3.32 2.83 8.93
C ARG A 43 -2.75 2.68 10.34
N LEU A 44 -2.38 3.77 11.00
CA LEU A 44 -1.90 3.75 12.38
C LEU A 44 -2.97 3.25 13.34
N GLN A 45 -4.21 3.71 13.19
CA GLN A 45 -5.34 3.25 13.99
C GLN A 45 -5.58 1.73 13.85
N LYS A 46 -5.49 1.19 12.63
CA LYS A 46 -5.57 -0.26 12.39
C LYS A 46 -4.43 -1.01 13.07
N LEU A 47 -3.20 -0.50 13.00
CA LEU A 47 -2.05 -1.12 13.68
C LEU A 47 -2.23 -1.11 15.21
N HIS A 48 -2.66 0.00 15.79
CA HIS A 48 -2.95 0.10 17.22
C HIS A 48 -4.10 -0.83 17.65
N ALA A 49 -5.10 -1.04 16.81
CA ALA A 49 -6.18 -1.98 17.08
C ALA A 49 -5.69 -3.43 17.06
N LEU A 50 -4.86 -3.80 16.08
CA LEU A 50 -4.25 -5.13 15.99
C LEU A 50 -3.33 -5.41 17.19
N TRP A 51 -2.53 -4.41 17.59
CA TRP A 51 -1.64 -4.55 18.75
C TRP A 51 -2.42 -4.78 20.04
N ARG A 52 -3.44 -3.97 20.31
CA ARG A 52 -4.32 -4.16 21.47
C ARG A 52 -5.00 -5.52 21.46
N TYR A 53 -5.51 -5.95 20.31
CA TYR A 53 -6.10 -7.27 20.17
C TYR A 53 -5.12 -8.39 20.55
N ALA A 54 -3.86 -8.29 20.10
CA ALA A 54 -2.82 -9.27 20.43
C ALA A 54 -2.45 -9.28 21.92
N GLU A 55 -2.43 -8.12 22.58
CA GLU A 55 -2.20 -8.03 24.03
C GLU A 55 -3.38 -8.62 24.83
N GLU A 56 -4.60 -8.32 24.43
CA GLU A 56 -5.83 -8.80 25.09
C GLU A 56 -6.09 -10.29 24.85
N HIS A 57 -5.64 -10.80 23.70
CA HIS A 57 -5.82 -12.20 23.27
C HIS A 57 -4.47 -12.89 23.14
N ALA A 58 -3.62 -12.73 24.15
CA ALA A 58 -2.35 -13.44 24.24
C ALA A 58 -2.64 -14.95 24.13
N VAL A 59 -2.12 -15.58 23.08
CA VAL A 59 -2.26 -17.01 22.88
C VAL A 59 -1.44 -17.69 23.97
N ASP A 60 -2.08 -18.52 24.80
CA ASP A 60 -1.40 -19.40 25.75
C ASP A 60 -0.77 -20.58 24.98
N ALA A 61 0.17 -20.24 24.10
CA ALA A 61 0.99 -21.18 23.38
C ALA A 61 2.33 -21.30 24.10
N PRO A 62 2.85 -22.52 24.27
CA PRO A 62 4.22 -22.68 24.74
C PRO A 62 5.15 -21.91 23.82
N ALA A 63 6.08 -21.13 24.39
CA ALA A 63 7.10 -20.43 23.63
C ALA A 63 7.77 -21.44 22.69
N LEU A 64 7.74 -21.14 21.39
CA LEU A 64 8.34 -22.00 20.38
C LEU A 64 9.84 -22.12 20.71
N ASP A 65 10.27 -23.33 21.03
CA ASP A 65 11.68 -23.62 21.24
C ASP A 65 12.46 -23.40 19.94
N ASN A 66 13.68 -22.90 20.07
CA ASN A 66 14.57 -22.63 18.93
C ASN A 66 14.82 -23.90 18.10
N GLU A 67 14.81 -25.09 18.73
CA GLU A 67 14.89 -26.37 18.02
C GLU A 67 13.62 -26.68 17.20
N ALA A 68 12.45 -26.24 17.63
CA ALA A 68 11.22 -26.33 16.82
C ALA A 68 11.27 -25.37 15.62
N LEU A 69 11.75 -24.14 15.80
CA LEU A 69 11.90 -23.15 14.73
C LEU A 69 12.91 -23.57 13.65
N ARG A 70 14.01 -24.24 14.05
CA ARG A 70 15.00 -24.79 13.13
C ARG A 70 14.45 -25.94 12.27
N ARG A 71 13.56 -26.78 12.82
CA ARG A 71 12.93 -27.89 12.09
C ARG A 71 11.97 -27.42 11.00
N GLU A 72 11.41 -26.22 11.13
CA GLU A 72 10.52 -25.61 10.13
C GLU A 72 11.27 -24.83 9.02
N ASN A 73 12.60 -24.94 8.94
CA ASN A 73 13.45 -24.28 7.92
C ASN A 73 13.31 -22.75 7.85
N LEU A 74 12.96 -22.07 8.96
CA LEU A 74 12.79 -20.62 8.96
C LEU A 74 14.10 -19.83 9.08
N TYR A 75 15.17 -20.48 9.55
CA TYR A 75 16.51 -19.91 9.68
C TYR A 75 17.55 -20.94 9.25
N GLU A 76 18.09 -20.81 8.04
CA GLU A 76 19.40 -21.40 7.73
C GLU A 76 20.47 -20.46 8.29
N ASP A 77 21.42 -21.01 9.06
CA ASP A 77 22.56 -20.27 9.59
C ASP A 77 23.33 -19.66 8.40
N ARG A 78 23.20 -18.34 8.21
CA ARG A 78 24.07 -17.60 7.29
C ARG A 78 25.44 -17.47 7.96
N LEU A 79 26.33 -18.39 7.62
CA LEU A 79 27.78 -18.30 7.84
C LEU A 79 28.37 -17.11 7.08
#